data_AF-A0A9D5KEW9-F1
#
_entry.id   AF-A0A9D5KEW9-F1
#
_cell.length_a   1.000
_cell.length_b   1.000
_cell.length_c   1.000
_cell.angle_alpha   90.00
_cell.angle_beta   90.00
_cell.angle_gamma   90.00
#
_symmetry.space_group_name_H-M   'P 1'
#
loop_
_entity.id
_entity.type
_entity.pdbx_description
1 polymer ?
#
loop_
_entity_poly.entity_id
_entity_poly.type
_entity_poly.pdbx_seq_one_letter_code
_entity_poly.pdbx_strand_id
1 'polypeptide(L)'
;TNIGVTTVDKVVRETVEQADMPKLILNLSDVSYLDSFSFGWIMKTYKEIRKKGGEFAICCPNEDILYLFEVTDFSRVVPAYRTEAEAREAIRTGNQSKRIVYI
;
A
#
# COMPACT_ATOMS: atom_id res chain seq x y z
N THR A 1 21.39 -0.90 9.28
CA THR A 1 20.57 -0.17 10.27
C THR A 1 19.22 0.11 9.65
N ASN A 2 18.14 -0.37 10.27
CA ASN A 2 16.77 -0.41 9.71
C ASN A 2 16.07 0.97 9.74
N ILE A 3 16.76 2.02 9.30
CA ILE A 3 16.33 3.43 9.43
C ILE A 3 15.20 3.81 8.45
N GLY A 4 14.98 3.00 7.40
CA GLY A 4 14.02 3.30 6.33
C GLY A 4 12.55 3.27 6.76
N VAL A 5 12.15 2.33 7.62
CA VAL A 5 10.72 2.18 7.99
C VAL A 5 10.32 3.13 9.12
N THR A 6 11.19 3.38 10.10
CA THR A 6 10.81 4.11 11.32
C THR A 6 10.49 5.59 11.06
N THR A 7 11.20 6.23 10.12
CA THR A 7 10.95 7.65 9.79
C THR A 7 9.68 7.82 8.96
N VAL A 8 9.46 6.91 8.01
CA VAL A 8 8.25 6.90 7.17
C VAL A 8 7.02 6.59 8.00
N ASP A 9 7.11 5.63 8.95
CA ASP A 9 6.03 5.28 9.87
C ASP A 9 5.51 6.48 10.64
N LYS A 10 6.40 7.30 11.21
CA LYS A 10 6.01 8.46 12.01
C LYS A 10 5.23 9.49 11.18
N VAL A 11 5.74 9.85 10.00
CA VAL A 11 5.12 10.86 9.13
C VAL A 11 3.76 10.38 8.61
N VAL A 12 3.69 9.13 8.17
CA VAL A 12 2.44 8.53 7.69
C VAL A 12 1.42 8.47 8.82
N ARG A 13 1.84 8.04 10.02
CA ARG A 13 0.96 7.95 11.17
C ARG A 13 0.41 9.30 11.60
N GLU A 14 1.24 10.33 11.70
CA GLU A 14 0.77 11.69 12.04
C GLU A 14 -0.26 12.20 11.01
N THR A 15 0.00 11.96 9.72
CA THR A 15 -0.91 12.33 8.62
C THR A 15 -2.23 11.56 8.69
N VAL A 16 -2.16 10.25 8.94
CA VAL A 16 -3.33 9.37 9.08
C VAL A 16 -4.13 9.74 10.33
N GLU A 17 -3.48 10.10 11.43
CA GLU A 17 -4.13 10.50 12.68
C GLU A 17 -4.89 11.83 12.54
N GLN A 18 -4.34 12.79 11.81
CA GLN A 18 -4.95 14.11 11.61
C GLN A 18 -6.08 14.13 10.57
N ALA A 19 -6.11 13.19 9.64
CA ALA A 19 -7.17 13.10 8.63
C ALA A 19 -8.37 12.27 9.12
N ASP A 20 -9.58 12.72 8.82
CA ASP A 20 -10.82 11.95 9.06
C ASP A 20 -10.96 10.79 8.08
N MET A 21 -10.67 11.02 6.79
CA MET A 21 -10.68 9.99 5.73
C MET A 21 -9.34 10.02 4.96
N PRO A 22 -8.27 9.44 5.53
CA PRO A 22 -6.95 9.47 4.91
C PRO A 22 -6.93 8.71 3.58
N LYS A 23 -6.23 9.27 2.59
CA LYS A 23 -6.02 8.64 1.29
C LYS A 23 -4.52 8.52 1.05
N LEU A 24 -4.02 7.30 0.86
CA LEU A 24 -2.60 7.04 0.67
C LEU A 24 -2.34 6.15 -0.54
N ILE A 25 -1.39 6.54 -1.39
CA ILE A 25 -0.85 5.70 -2.44
C ILE A 25 0.61 5.42 -2.10
N LEU A 26 0.96 4.15 -1.94
CA LEU A 26 2.34 3.72 -1.74
C LEU A 26 2.95 3.36 -3.09
N ASN A 27 3.86 4.20 -3.57
CA ASN A 27 4.60 3.96 -4.80
C ASN A 27 5.85 3.11 -4.52
N LEU A 28 5.93 1.95 -5.18
CA LEU A 28 7.02 0.99 -5.04
C LEU A 28 8.00 1.00 -6.24
N SER A 29 7.94 2.02 -7.11
CA SER A 29 8.79 2.11 -8.32
C SER A 29 10.28 2.00 -8.04
N ASP A 30 10.73 2.54 -6.90
CA ASP A 30 12.14 2.56 -6.49
C ASP A 30 12.45 1.56 -5.37
N VAL A 31 11.50 0.65 -5.08
CA VAL A 31 11.67 -0.38 -4.04
C VAL A 31 12.08 -1.68 -4.73
N SER A 32 13.25 -2.18 -4.37
CA SER A 32 13.77 -3.44 -4.92
C SER A 32 13.31 -4.67 -4.13
N TYR A 33 13.05 -4.52 -2.83
CA TYR A 33 12.70 -5.64 -1.95
C TYR A 33 11.87 -5.18 -0.73
N LEU A 34 11.01 -6.06 -0.25
CA LEU A 34 10.25 -5.89 0.99
C LEU A 34 10.56 -7.05 1.95
N ASP A 35 10.91 -6.72 3.19
CA ASP A 35 11.13 -7.69 4.26
C ASP A 35 9.89 -7.83 5.15
N SER A 36 9.96 -8.71 6.16
CA SER A 36 8.86 -8.95 7.11
C SER A 36 8.44 -7.68 7.87
N PHE A 37 9.37 -6.77 8.16
CA PHE A 37 9.08 -5.49 8.81
C PHE A 37 8.26 -4.57 7.91
N SER A 38 8.67 -4.45 6.64
CA SER A 38 7.99 -3.62 5.65
C SER A 38 6.58 -4.14 5.39
N PHE A 39 6.40 -5.46 5.29
CA PHE A 39 5.07 -6.07 5.19
C PHE A 39 4.18 -5.77 6.40
N GLY A 40 4.71 -5.97 7.61
CA GLY A 40 3.96 -5.69 8.84
C GLY A 40 3.52 -4.22 8.91
N TRP A 41 4.41 -3.32 8.50
CA TRP A 41 4.12 -1.89 8.43
C TRP A 41 3.02 -1.55 7.43
N ILE A 42 3.09 -2.09 6.20
CA ILE A 42 2.06 -1.85 5.18
C ILE A 42 0.69 -2.36 5.66
N MET A 43 0.65 -3.58 6.21
CA MET A 43 -0.60 -4.16 6.72
C MET A 43 -1.20 -3.37 7.88
N LYS A 44 -0.35 -2.88 8.80
CA LYS A 44 -0.78 -2.03 9.91
C LYS A 44 -1.37 -0.71 9.39
N THR A 45 -0.63 -0.03 8.53
CA THR A 45 -1.03 1.25 7.92
C THR A 45 -2.34 1.12 7.14
N TYR A 46 -2.48 0.07 6.33
CA TYR A 46 -3.69 -0.25 5.59
C TYR A 46 -4.90 -0.38 6.54
N LYS A 47 -4.77 -1.17 7.60
CA LYS A 47 -5.86 -1.38 8.58
C LYS A 47 -6.25 -0.09 9.29
N GLU A 48 -5.28 0.75 9.67
CA GLU A 48 -5.53 2.02 10.33
C GLU A 48 -6.28 3.00 9.43
N ILE A 49 -5.88 3.12 8.16
CA ILE A 49 -6.56 3.95 7.17
C ILE A 49 -7.98 3.45 6.91
N ARG A 50 -8.17 2.14 6.71
CA ARG A 50 -9.51 1.56 6.48
C ARG A 50 -10.42 1.71 7.70
N LYS A 51 -9.89 1.61 8.93
CA LYS A 51 -10.66 1.84 10.16
C LYS A 51 -11.25 3.25 10.25
N LYS A 52 -10.58 4.22 9.64
CA LYS A 52 -11.06 5.61 9.50
C LYS A 52 -11.96 5.85 8.28
N GLY A 53 -12.29 4.82 7.51
CA GLY A 53 -13.03 4.97 6.25
C GLY A 53 -12.20 5.60 5.13
N GLY A 54 -10.87 5.60 5.27
CA GLY A 54 -9.95 6.05 4.25
C GLY A 54 -9.69 5.02 3.15
N GLU A 55 -8.85 5.41 2.20
CA GLU A 55 -8.47 4.59 1.06
C GLU A 55 -6.95 4.43 0.99
N PHE A 56 -6.49 3.22 0.69
CA PHE A 56 -5.07 2.90 0.56
C PHE A 56 -4.88 2.04 -0.68
N ALA A 57 -3.86 2.37 -1.47
CA ALA A 57 -3.48 1.58 -2.64
C ALA A 57 -1.95 1.51 -2.79
N ILE A 58 -1.48 0.46 -3.44
CA ILE A 58 -0.09 0.31 -3.87
C ILE A 58 0.00 0.52 -5.37
N CYS A 59 1.06 1.16 -5.84
CA CYS A 59 1.36 1.25 -7.27
C CYS A 59 2.80 0.90 -7.60
N CYS A 60 3.02 0.54 -8.87
CA CYS A 60 4.34 0.27 -9.44
C CYS A 60 5.19 -0.79 -8.70
N PRO A 61 4.63 -1.90 -8.18
CA PRO A 61 5.45 -2.98 -7.64
C PRO A 61 6.26 -3.66 -8.77
N ASN A 62 7.49 -4.05 -8.47
CA ASN A 62 8.30 -4.88 -9.36
C ASN A 62 7.86 -6.36 -9.29
N GLU A 63 8.37 -7.22 -10.19
CA GLU A 63 7.97 -8.64 -10.26
C GLU A 63 8.31 -9.44 -8.99
N ASP A 64 9.43 -9.15 -8.31
CA ASP A 64 9.80 -9.83 -7.06
C ASP A 64 8.82 -9.49 -5.92
N ILE A 65 8.40 -8.23 -5.84
CA ILE A 65 7.40 -7.75 -4.87
C ILE A 65 6.02 -8.34 -5.19
N LEU A 66 5.66 -8.42 -6.47
CA LEU A 66 4.40 -9.03 -6.92
C LEU A 66 4.34 -10.52 -6.55
N TYR A 67 5.41 -11.26 -6.83
CA TYR A 67 5.55 -12.65 -6.42
C TYR A 67 5.43 -12.80 -4.91
N LEU A 68 6.06 -11.90 -4.15
CA LEU A 68 5.95 -11.91 -2.69
C LEU A 68 4.52 -11.61 -2.21
N PHE A 69 3.77 -10.74 -2.89
CA PHE A 69 2.36 -10.49 -2.60
C PHE A 69 1.46 -11.68 -2.90
N GLU A 70 1.78 -12.46 -3.94
CA GLU A 70 1.06 -13.67 -4.32
C GLU A 70 1.22 -14.76 -3.24
N VAL A 71 2.46 -15.10 -2.89
CA VAL A 71 2.75 -16.18 -1.92
C VAL A 71 2.31 -15.85 -0.48
N THR A 72 2.04 -14.58 -0.18
CA THR A 72 1.59 -14.11 1.14
C THR A 72 0.09 -13.81 1.21
N ASP A 73 -0.69 -14.09 0.15
CA ASP A 73 -2.11 -13.71 0.02
C ASP A 73 -2.36 -12.18 0.19
N PHE A 74 -1.31 -11.36 0.17
CA PHE A 74 -1.35 -9.94 0.51
C PHE A 74 -2.19 -9.13 -0.48
N SER A 75 -2.12 -9.50 -1.76
CA SER A 75 -2.88 -8.89 -2.85
C SER A 75 -4.41 -9.00 -2.70
N ARG A 76 -4.88 -9.98 -1.91
CA ARG A 76 -6.31 -10.15 -1.62
C ARG A 76 -6.80 -9.09 -0.64
N VAL A 77 -5.92 -8.62 0.23
CA VAL A 77 -6.23 -7.68 1.30
C VAL A 77 -5.99 -6.24 0.87
N VAL A 78 -4.85 -5.97 0.24
CA VAL A 78 -4.38 -4.61 -0.09
C VAL A 78 -4.42 -4.41 -1.60
N PRO A 79 -5.10 -3.36 -2.11
CA PRO A 79 -5.20 -3.17 -3.54
C PRO A 79 -3.90 -2.64 -4.14
N ALA A 80 -3.41 -3.34 -5.18
CA ALA A 80 -2.20 -3.01 -5.90
C ALA A 80 -2.48 -2.79 -7.39
N TYR A 81 -1.75 -1.86 -8.00
CA TYR A 81 -1.91 -1.42 -9.39
C TYR A 81 -0.56 -1.34 -10.09
N ARG A 82 -0.55 -1.52 -11.42
CA ARG A 82 0.70 -1.48 -12.20
C ARG A 82 1.25 -0.06 -12.31
N THR A 83 0.39 0.95 -12.25
CA THR A 83 0.77 2.36 -12.37
C THR A 83 0.16 3.24 -11.29
N GLU A 84 0.81 4.37 -10.99
CA GLU A 84 0.27 5.38 -10.06
C GLU A 84 -1.06 5.95 -10.55
N ALA A 85 -1.21 6.14 -11.87
CA ALA A 85 -2.44 6.64 -12.48
C ALA A 85 -3.65 5.75 -12.18
N GLU A 86 -3.48 4.42 -12.27
CA GLU A 86 -4.52 3.45 -11.94
C GLU A 86 -4.88 3.48 -10.46
N ALA A 87 -3.88 3.52 -9.57
CA ALA A 87 -4.11 3.61 -8.13
C ALA A 87 -4.88 4.90 -7.75
N ARG A 88 -4.48 6.04 -8.35
CA ARG A 88 -5.14 7.32 -8.14
C ARG A 88 -6.58 7.31 -8.61
N GLU A 89 -6.84 6.72 -9.77
CA GLU A 89 -8.20 6.60 -10.29
C GLU A 89 -9.08 5.71 -9.41
N ALA A 90 -8.52 4.60 -8.92
CA ALA A 90 -9.22 3.69 -8.02
C ALA A 90 -9.60 4.34 -6.69
N ILE A 91 -8.69 5.12 -6.08
CA ILE A 91 -8.97 5.87 -4.84
C ILE A 91 -9.99 7.00 -5.07
N ARG A 92 -10.01 7.60 -6.26
CA ARG A 92 -10.92 8.70 -6.60
C ARG A 92 -12.35 8.22 -6.85
N THR A 93 -12.50 7.10 -7.53
CA THR A 93 -13.80 6.60 -8.01
C THR A 93 -14.33 5.40 -7.24
N GLY A 94 -13.50 4.79 -6.38
CA GLY A 94 -13.80 3.50 -5.75
C GLY A 94 -13.72 2.32 -6.72
N ASN A 95 -13.36 2.54 -7.98
CA ASN A 95 -13.30 1.50 -9.00
C ASN A 95 -12.03 0.65 -8.86
N GLN A 96 -12.20 -0.59 -8.42
CA GLN A 96 -11.10 -1.54 -8.20
C GLN A 96 -10.90 -2.52 -9.39
N SER A 97 -11.56 -2.33 -10.54
CA SER A 97 -11.52 -3.29 -11.66
C SER A 97 -10.13 -3.46 -12.30
N LYS A 98 -9.24 -2.48 -12.13
CA LYS A 98 -7.85 -2.54 -12.64
C LYS A 98 -6.85 -3.07 -11.60
N ARG A 99 -7.32 -3.52 -10.44
CA ARG A 99 -6.45 -4.09 -9.41
C ARG A 99 -5.77 -5.34 -9.95
N ILE A 100 -4.50 -5.51 -9.61
CA ILE A 100 -3.77 -6.75 -9.89
C ILE A 100 -4.42 -7.88 -9.09
N VAL A 101 -4.93 -8.89 -9.81
CA VAL A 101 -5.49 -10.12 -9.23
C VAL A 101 -4.58 -11.27 -9.63
N TYR A 102 -4.17 -12.05 -8.64
CA TYR A 102 -3.38 -13.25 -8.82
C TYR A 102 -4.36 -14.44 -8.83
N ILE A 103 -4.13 -15.37 -9.75
CA ILE A 103 -4.98 -16.54 -10.02
C ILE A 103 -4.38 -17.79 -9.39
#